data_AF-A0ABD1R3V9-F1
#
_entry.id   AF-A0ABD1R3V9-F1
#
_cell.length_a   1.000
_cell.length_b   1.000
_cell.length_c   1.000
_cell.angle_alpha   90.00
_cell.angle_beta   90.00
_cell.angle_gamma   90.00
#
_symmetry.space_group_name_H-M   'P 1'
#
loop_
_entity.id
_entity.type
_entity.pdbx_description
1 polymer ?
#
loop_
_entity_poly.entity_id
_entity_poly.type
_entity_poly.pdbx_seq_one_letter_code
_entity_poly.pdbx_strand_id
1 'polypeptide(L)'
;MKQYTNVLDRPISKGKQEVSLSGFAFLFSELVQYNQTQVDNIAELERRLEDAGYAVGTRILELLCHREKGNRRETRLLGILSFVHSTVWKVLFGKVADSLEKGTEHEDEYMISEKELLVNRFISIPKDMGAFNCGAFVAGIVRGVLDNAGFPAVVSAHFVPVDGQQRPRTTILIKFAEEVLQREARLG
;
A
#
# COMPACT_ATOMS: atom_id res chain seq x y z
N MET A 1 -31.62 18.60 -30.67
CA MET A 1 -30.65 17.48 -30.76
C MET A 1 -29.91 17.38 -29.44
N LYS A 2 -29.93 16.24 -28.75
CA LYS A 2 -29.06 16.02 -27.58
C LYS A 2 -27.63 15.86 -28.08
N GLN A 3 -26.78 16.83 -27.78
CA GLN A 3 -25.37 16.80 -28.14
C GLN A 3 -24.69 15.76 -27.25
N TYR A 4 -24.30 14.62 -27.82
CA TYR A 4 -23.56 13.59 -27.10
C TYR A 4 -22.14 14.10 -26.92
N THR A 5 -21.78 14.44 -25.68
CA THR A 5 -20.39 14.75 -25.31
C THR A 5 -19.53 13.53 -25.58
N ASN A 6 -18.43 13.72 -26.32
CA ASN A 6 -17.45 12.68 -26.60
C ASN A 6 -17.03 12.03 -25.27
N VAL A 7 -16.84 10.72 -25.25
CA VAL A 7 -16.45 9.99 -24.02
C VAL A 7 -15.12 10.54 -23.48
N LEU A 8 -14.23 11.02 -24.35
CA LEU A 8 -12.98 11.67 -23.96
C LEU A 8 -13.17 13.05 -23.30
N ASP A 9 -14.27 13.73 -23.62
CA ASP A 9 -14.64 15.04 -23.05
C ASP A 9 -15.45 14.89 -21.75
N ARG A 10 -15.83 13.65 -21.39
CA ARG A 10 -16.50 13.39 -20.12
C ARG A 10 -15.46 13.38 -19.00
N PRO A 11 -15.57 14.28 -18.00
CA PRO A 11 -14.69 14.20 -16.85
C PRO A 11 -14.86 12.82 -16.20
N ILE A 12 -13.75 12.19 -15.81
CA ILE A 12 -13.78 10.92 -15.08
C ILE A 12 -14.73 11.10 -13.90
N SER A 13 -15.68 10.16 -13.77
CA SER A 13 -16.62 10.19 -12.66
C SER A 13 -15.85 10.33 -11.35
N LYS A 14 -16.26 11.28 -10.51
CA LYS A 14 -15.78 11.40 -9.13
C LYS A 14 -16.21 10.22 -8.25
N GLY A 15 -16.88 9.22 -8.86
CA GLY A 15 -17.61 8.13 -8.25
C GLY A 15 -16.88 7.48 -7.08
N LYS A 16 -17.50 7.59 -5.92
CA LYS A 16 -17.42 6.62 -4.83
C LYS A 16 -18.47 5.54 -5.08
N GLN A 17 -18.29 4.76 -6.15
CA GLN A 17 -19.04 3.50 -6.22
C GLN A 17 -18.35 2.54 -5.27
N GLU A 18 -18.98 2.34 -4.12
CA GLU A 18 -18.51 1.38 -3.13
C GLU A 18 -18.96 -0.01 -3.55
N VAL A 19 -18.02 -0.95 -3.52
CA VAL A 19 -18.30 -2.38 -3.70
C VAL A 19 -18.38 -3.02 -2.32
N SER A 20 -19.11 -4.15 -2.23
CA SER A 20 -19.14 -4.91 -0.98
C SER A 20 -17.73 -5.37 -0.59
N LEU A 21 -17.37 -5.20 0.68
CA LEU A 21 -16.11 -5.66 1.23
C LEU A 21 -15.91 -7.17 1.03
N SER A 22 -17.00 -7.94 1.09
CA SER A 22 -16.97 -9.38 0.81
C SER A 22 -16.56 -9.68 -0.63
N GLY A 23 -16.90 -8.81 -1.59
CA GLY A 23 -16.50 -8.97 -2.99
C GLY A 23 -14.98 -8.85 -3.16
N PHE A 24 -14.38 -7.86 -2.50
CA PHE A 24 -12.91 -7.74 -2.45
C PHE A 24 -12.29 -8.93 -1.71
N ALA A 25 -12.84 -9.32 -0.57
CA ALA A 25 -12.35 -10.43 0.25
C ALA A 25 -12.27 -11.75 -0.54
N PHE A 26 -13.34 -12.12 -1.26
CA PHE A 26 -13.33 -13.35 -2.07
C PHE A 26 -12.35 -13.27 -3.23
N LEU A 27 -12.29 -12.15 -3.95
CA LEU A 27 -11.35 -11.96 -5.04
C LEU A 27 -9.89 -12.04 -4.56
N PHE A 28 -9.58 -11.38 -3.44
CA PHE A 28 -8.24 -11.38 -2.87
C PHE A 28 -7.85 -12.76 -2.34
N SER A 29 -8.77 -13.47 -1.68
CA SER A 29 -8.56 -14.84 -1.22
C SER A 29 -8.22 -15.77 -2.39
N GLU A 30 -8.97 -15.70 -3.49
CA GLU A 30 -8.69 -16.49 -4.69
C GLU A 30 -7.36 -16.09 -5.34
N LEU A 31 -7.03 -14.80 -5.38
CA LEU A 31 -5.74 -14.34 -5.90
C LEU A 31 -4.56 -14.94 -5.11
N VAL A 32 -4.67 -14.99 -3.77
CA VAL A 32 -3.64 -15.59 -2.91
C VAL A 32 -3.56 -17.10 -3.16
N GLN A 33 -4.70 -17.80 -3.16
CA GLN A 33 -4.75 -19.26 -3.37
C GLN A 33 -4.22 -19.64 -4.76
N TYR A 34 -4.59 -18.90 -5.81
CA TYR A 34 -4.09 -19.10 -7.16
C TYR A 34 -2.56 -19.01 -7.18
N ASN A 35 -1.98 -17.92 -6.65
CA ASN A 35 -0.52 -17.75 -6.63
C ASN A 35 0.17 -18.83 -5.78
N GLN A 36 -0.44 -19.27 -4.68
CA GLN A 36 0.08 -20.35 -3.84
C GLN A 36 0.25 -21.66 -4.61
N THR A 37 -0.65 -21.98 -5.56
CA THR A 37 -0.51 -23.20 -6.40
C THR A 37 0.58 -23.10 -7.46
N GLN A 38 1.12 -21.90 -7.71
CA GLN A 38 2.05 -21.61 -8.80
C GLN A 38 3.49 -21.34 -8.33
N VAL A 39 3.77 -21.51 -7.04
CA VAL A 39 5.04 -21.18 -6.39
C VAL A 39 5.49 -22.29 -5.46
N ASP A 40 6.80 -22.45 -5.32
CA ASP A 40 7.39 -23.52 -4.52
C ASP A 40 7.68 -23.11 -3.06
N ASN A 41 7.70 -21.80 -2.77
CA ASN A 41 8.03 -21.27 -1.45
C ASN A 41 7.30 -19.96 -1.12
N ILE A 42 7.27 -19.63 0.18
CA ILE A 42 6.56 -18.45 0.71
C ILE A 42 7.16 -17.14 0.19
N ALA A 43 8.49 -17.05 0.05
CA ALA A 43 9.14 -15.83 -0.42
C ALA A 43 8.74 -15.48 -1.87
N GLU A 44 8.58 -16.49 -2.73
CA GLU A 44 8.07 -16.29 -4.09
C GLU A 44 6.59 -15.87 -4.07
N LEU A 45 5.77 -16.45 -3.20
CA LEU A 45 4.38 -16.03 -3.01
C LEU A 45 4.29 -14.56 -2.60
N GLU A 46 5.07 -14.15 -1.60
CA GLU A 46 5.14 -12.77 -1.12
C GLU A 46 5.58 -11.82 -2.23
N ARG A 47 6.59 -12.20 -3.02
CA ARG A 47 7.05 -11.41 -4.17
C ARG A 47 5.96 -11.22 -5.23
N ARG A 48 5.21 -12.28 -5.57
CA ARG A 48 4.10 -12.18 -6.55
C ARG A 48 2.98 -11.27 -6.03
N LEU A 49 2.67 -11.36 -4.74
CA LEU A 49 1.70 -10.45 -4.11
C LEU A 49 2.20 -9.00 -4.08
N GLU A 50 3.49 -8.79 -3.79
CA GLU A 50 4.12 -7.48 -3.85
C GLU A 50 4.03 -6.88 -5.26
N ASP A 51 4.32 -7.66 -6.31
CA ASP A 51 4.24 -7.21 -7.70
C ASP A 51 2.79 -6.88 -8.12
N ALA A 52 1.81 -7.67 -7.67
CA ALA A 52 0.39 -7.34 -7.87
C ALA A 52 0.00 -6.04 -7.14
N GLY A 53 0.48 -5.85 -5.90
CA GLY A 53 0.30 -4.62 -5.13
C GLY A 53 0.93 -3.41 -5.80
N TYR A 54 2.14 -3.57 -6.36
CA TYR A 54 2.87 -2.52 -7.05
C TYR A 54 2.09 -1.91 -8.22
N ALA A 55 1.47 -2.77 -9.03
CA ALA A 55 0.62 -2.33 -10.13
C ALA A 55 -0.58 -1.50 -9.63
N VAL A 56 -1.18 -1.91 -8.50
CA VAL A 56 -2.28 -1.18 -7.86
C VAL A 56 -1.80 0.17 -7.32
N GLY A 57 -0.66 0.22 -6.64
CA GLY A 57 -0.07 1.45 -6.10
C GLY A 57 0.23 2.49 -7.16
N THR A 58 0.78 2.07 -8.30
CA THR A 58 1.04 2.94 -9.46
C THR A 58 -0.25 3.64 -9.93
N ARG A 59 -1.34 2.88 -10.08
CA ARG A 59 -2.64 3.41 -10.54
C ARG A 59 -3.32 4.28 -9.49
N ILE A 60 -3.15 3.97 -8.20
CA ILE A 60 -3.70 4.77 -7.11
C ILE A 60 -3.04 6.15 -7.08
N LEU A 61 -1.72 6.23 -7.22
CA LEU A 61 -1.01 7.51 -7.26
C LEU A 61 -1.56 8.39 -8.40
N GLU A 62 -1.60 7.86 -9.63
CA GLU A 62 -2.13 8.57 -10.81
C GLU A 62 -3.55 9.10 -10.57
N LEU A 63 -4.43 8.24 -10.04
CA LEU A 63 -5.83 8.60 -9.78
C LEU A 63 -5.97 9.68 -8.71
N LEU A 64 -5.20 9.58 -7.62
CA LEU A 64 -5.28 10.53 -6.51
C LEU A 64 -4.70 11.89 -6.89
N CYS A 65 -3.55 11.93 -7.57
CA CYS A 65 -2.99 13.17 -8.10
C CYS A 65 -3.94 13.87 -9.08
N HIS A 66 -4.63 13.11 -9.95
CA HIS A 66 -5.62 13.67 -10.86
C HIS A 66 -6.86 14.22 -10.15
N ARG A 67 -7.31 13.56 -9.08
CA ARG A 67 -8.52 13.96 -8.33
C ARG A 67 -8.28 15.15 -7.41
N GLU A 68 -7.06 15.35 -6.94
CA GLU A 68 -6.72 16.52 -6.11
C GLU A 68 -6.66 17.80 -6.94
N LYS A 69 -7.36 18.84 -6.44
CA LYS A 69 -7.30 20.18 -7.04
C LYS A 69 -5.89 20.72 -6.89
N GLY A 70 -5.18 20.84 -8.02
CA GLY A 70 -3.84 21.43 -8.08
C GLY A 70 -2.74 20.47 -8.49
N ASN A 71 -3.03 19.18 -8.71
CA ASN A 71 -2.05 18.17 -9.13
C ASN A 71 -0.77 18.23 -8.29
N ARG A 72 -0.94 18.38 -6.97
CA ARG A 72 0.17 18.67 -6.07
C ARG A 72 0.96 17.38 -5.89
N ARG A 73 2.18 17.38 -6.41
CA ARG A 73 3.14 16.29 -6.23
C ARG A 73 3.94 16.56 -4.96
N GLU A 74 3.95 15.57 -4.07
CA GLU A 74 4.79 15.63 -2.88
C GLU A 74 6.28 15.63 -3.29
N THR A 75 7.05 16.54 -2.69
CA THR A 75 8.50 16.69 -2.94
C THR A 75 9.33 16.45 -1.69
N ARG A 76 8.68 16.46 -0.52
CA ARG A 76 9.29 16.27 0.80
C ARG A 76 8.98 14.87 1.33
N LEU A 77 9.94 14.28 2.03
CA LEU A 77 9.84 12.92 2.54
C LEU A 77 8.67 12.72 3.53
N LEU A 78 8.51 13.63 4.50
CA LEU A 78 7.36 13.59 5.42
C LEU A 78 6.03 13.83 4.69
N GLY A 79 6.03 14.62 3.62
CA GLY A 79 4.85 14.88 2.79
C GLY A 79 4.34 13.60 2.13
N ILE A 80 5.22 12.86 1.44
CA ILE A 80 4.85 11.61 0.78
C ILE A 80 4.46 10.51 1.78
N LEU A 81 5.16 10.41 2.92
CA LEU A 81 4.81 9.44 3.97
C LEU A 81 3.44 9.74 4.57
N SER A 82 3.13 11.01 4.85
CA SER A 82 1.80 11.44 5.32
C SER A 82 0.71 11.16 4.27
N PHE A 83 1.02 11.37 2.99
CA PHE A 83 0.11 11.06 1.88
C PHE A 83 -0.21 9.57 1.83
N VAL A 84 0.79 8.68 1.95
CA VAL A 84 0.57 7.22 2.02
C VAL A 84 -0.25 6.85 3.25
N HIS A 85 0.18 7.32 4.43
CA HIS A 85 -0.44 7.04 5.73
C HIS A 85 -1.91 7.48 5.81
N SER A 86 -2.25 8.62 5.21
CA SER A 86 -3.56 9.24 5.39
C SER A 86 -4.45 9.13 4.17
N THR A 87 -3.96 9.52 3.00
CA THR A 87 -4.78 9.62 1.78
C THR A 87 -4.92 8.26 1.11
N VAL A 88 -3.80 7.60 0.81
CA VAL A 88 -3.80 6.27 0.17
C VAL A 88 -4.51 5.27 1.08
N TRP A 89 -4.17 5.27 2.37
CA TRP A 89 -4.79 4.38 3.36
C TRP A 89 -6.30 4.56 3.45
N LYS A 90 -6.79 5.81 3.52
CA LYS A 90 -8.23 6.07 3.58
C LYS A 90 -8.97 5.63 2.33
N VAL A 91 -8.33 5.73 1.17
CA VAL A 91 -8.90 5.28 -0.11
C VAL A 91 -8.97 3.76 -0.18
N LEU A 92 -7.95 3.06 0.32
CA LEU A 92 -7.87 1.60 0.30
C LEU A 92 -8.70 0.93 1.39
N PHE A 93 -8.69 1.49 2.60
CA PHE A 93 -9.13 0.82 3.82
C PHE A 93 -10.19 1.61 4.60
N GLY A 94 -10.60 2.78 4.10
CA GLY A 94 -11.64 3.61 4.72
C GLY A 94 -11.20 4.37 5.98
N LYS A 95 -9.95 4.19 6.43
CA LYS A 95 -9.36 4.87 7.59
C LYS A 95 -7.91 5.29 7.32
N VAL A 96 -7.43 6.24 8.12
CA VAL A 96 -6.00 6.57 8.22
C VAL A 96 -5.27 5.41 8.89
N ALA A 97 -4.00 5.18 8.57
CA ALA A 97 -3.23 4.15 9.25
C ALA A 97 -3.09 4.44 10.75
N ASP A 98 -2.89 3.39 11.56
CA ASP A 98 -2.86 3.57 13.02
C ASP A 98 -1.61 4.33 13.51
N SER A 99 -0.45 4.16 12.86
CA SER A 99 0.74 4.96 13.14
C SER A 99 1.67 5.14 11.94
N LEU A 100 2.44 6.23 11.96
CA LEU A 100 3.61 6.51 11.14
C LEU A 100 4.77 6.84 12.08
N GLU A 101 5.83 6.03 12.05
CA GLU A 101 6.97 6.09 12.96
C GLU A 101 8.27 6.19 12.13
N LYS A 102 9.27 6.94 12.61
CA LYS A 102 10.64 6.87 12.05
C LYS A 102 11.38 5.71 12.73
N GLY A 103 12.18 4.97 11.97
CA GLY A 103 13.06 3.94 12.47
C GLY A 103 14.02 4.48 13.54
N THR A 104 14.32 3.66 14.54
CA THR A 104 15.21 4.03 15.63
C THR A 104 16.67 3.71 15.33
N GLU A 105 16.92 2.74 14.45
CA GLU A 105 18.26 2.24 14.14
C GLU A 105 18.89 2.95 12.95
N HIS A 106 18.10 3.22 11.90
CA HIS A 106 18.58 3.83 10.68
C HIS A 106 17.73 5.02 10.24
N GLU A 107 18.37 6.08 9.73
CA GLU A 107 17.69 7.31 9.33
C GLU A 107 16.84 7.19 8.06
N ASP A 108 17.13 6.19 7.22
CA ASP A 108 16.40 5.84 6.00
C ASP A 108 15.15 4.99 6.24
N GLU A 109 14.92 4.58 7.49
CA GLU A 109 13.84 3.68 7.85
C GLU A 109 12.62 4.41 8.41
N TYR A 110 11.45 4.05 7.90
CA TYR A 110 10.15 4.55 8.33
C TYR A 110 9.16 3.38 8.39
N MET A 111 8.16 3.48 9.26
CA MET A 111 7.24 2.40 9.55
C MET A 111 5.80 2.90 9.55
N ILE A 112 4.93 2.23 8.79
CA ILE A 112 3.47 2.43 8.88
C ILE A 112 2.88 1.17 9.53
N SER A 113 2.18 1.31 10.66
CA SER A 113 1.65 0.16 11.39
C SER A 113 0.13 0.12 11.43
N GLU A 114 -0.39 -1.10 11.44
CA GLU A 114 -1.82 -1.43 11.50
C GLU A 114 -2.07 -2.53 12.51
N LYS A 115 -2.92 -2.27 13.52
CA LYS A 115 -3.32 -3.29 14.49
C LYS A 115 -4.08 -4.42 13.84
N GLU A 116 -4.94 -4.10 12.87
CA GLU A 116 -5.76 -5.07 12.16
C GLU A 116 -5.90 -4.71 10.68
N LEU A 117 -4.88 -5.11 9.89
CA LEU A 117 -4.87 -4.89 8.45
C LEU A 117 -6.01 -5.66 7.76
N LEU A 118 -6.81 -4.96 6.94
CA LEU A 118 -8.02 -5.52 6.32
C LEU A 118 -7.73 -6.78 5.49
N VAL A 119 -6.65 -6.80 4.72
CA VAL A 119 -6.29 -7.96 3.89
C VAL A 119 -6.00 -9.23 4.70
N ASN A 120 -5.56 -9.08 5.96
CA ASN A 120 -5.27 -10.20 6.85
C ASN A 120 -6.54 -10.76 7.53
N ARG A 121 -7.67 -10.03 7.51
CA ARG A 121 -8.93 -10.50 8.12
C ARG A 121 -9.68 -11.54 7.28
N PHE A 122 -9.42 -11.57 5.96
CA PHE A 122 -10.25 -12.32 5.00
C PHE A 122 -9.57 -13.58 4.46
N ILE A 123 -8.33 -13.83 4.85
CA ILE A 123 -7.57 -15.01 4.47
C ILE A 123 -7.51 -15.96 5.66
N SER A 124 -7.83 -17.22 5.43
CA SER A 124 -7.53 -18.30 6.37
C SER A 124 -6.22 -18.92 5.91
N ILE A 125 -5.11 -18.57 6.55
CA ILE A 125 -3.80 -19.12 6.21
C ILE A 125 -3.78 -20.59 6.70
N PRO A 126 -3.47 -21.57 5.84
CA PRO A 126 -3.28 -22.96 6.26
C PRO A 126 -2.23 -23.07 7.38
N LYS A 127 -2.46 -23.93 8.39
CA LYS A 127 -1.63 -24.03 9.60
C LYS A 127 -0.16 -24.40 9.32
N ASP A 128 0.06 -25.05 8.20
CA ASP A 128 1.35 -25.49 7.63
C ASP A 128 2.13 -24.35 6.97
N MET A 129 1.50 -23.20 6.66
CA MET A 129 2.14 -22.05 6.02
C MET A 129 2.54 -20.91 6.96
N GLY A 130 2.36 -21.09 8.28
CA GLY A 130 2.97 -20.24 9.31
C GLY A 130 2.91 -18.73 9.00
N ALA A 131 4.04 -18.04 9.22
CA ALA A 131 4.24 -16.59 9.23
C ALA A 131 3.96 -15.82 7.91
N PHE A 132 3.26 -16.40 6.94
CA PHE A 132 2.89 -15.73 5.69
C PHE A 132 2.13 -14.42 5.95
N ASN A 133 2.64 -13.32 5.41
CA ASN A 133 2.06 -12.00 5.61
C ASN A 133 1.47 -11.46 4.30
N CYS A 134 0.14 -11.50 4.15
CA CYS A 134 -0.54 -10.82 3.04
C CYS A 134 -0.34 -9.30 3.04
N GLY A 135 0.25 -8.74 4.11
CA GLY A 135 0.84 -7.42 4.09
C GLY A 135 1.85 -7.22 2.95
N ALA A 136 2.44 -8.26 2.36
CA ALA A 136 3.28 -8.16 1.16
C ALA A 136 2.56 -7.46 -0.01
N PHE A 137 1.27 -7.73 -0.22
CA PHE A 137 0.47 -7.02 -1.21
C PHE A 137 0.37 -5.52 -0.90
N VAL A 138 0.19 -5.17 0.38
CA VAL A 138 0.10 -3.76 0.82
C VAL A 138 1.48 -3.08 0.76
N ALA A 139 2.56 -3.78 1.11
CA ALA A 139 3.93 -3.31 0.92
C ALA A 139 4.19 -3.00 -0.57
N GLY A 140 3.74 -3.88 -1.47
CA GLY A 140 3.76 -3.66 -2.91
C GLY A 140 3.04 -2.38 -3.33
N ILE A 141 1.83 -2.14 -2.81
CA ILE A 141 1.09 -0.89 -3.07
C ILE A 141 1.90 0.33 -2.63
N VAL A 142 2.45 0.31 -1.42
CA VAL A 142 3.27 1.41 -0.90
C VAL A 142 4.50 1.63 -1.77
N ARG A 143 5.23 0.56 -2.14
CA ARG A 143 6.36 0.62 -3.07
C ARG A 143 5.97 1.26 -4.41
N GLY A 144 4.85 0.82 -4.98
CA GLY A 144 4.32 1.37 -6.24
C GLY A 144 4.00 2.86 -6.17
N VAL A 145 3.45 3.33 -5.05
CA VAL A 145 3.21 4.77 -4.83
C VAL A 145 4.54 5.53 -4.71
N LEU A 146 5.47 5.04 -3.89
CA LEU A 146 6.73 5.72 -3.59
C LEU A 146 7.63 5.83 -4.81
N ASP A 147 7.84 4.73 -5.54
CA ASP A 147 8.69 4.70 -6.74
C ASP A 147 8.16 5.68 -7.80
N ASN A 148 6.86 5.66 -8.08
CA ASN A 148 6.25 6.52 -9.09
C ASN A 148 6.10 7.98 -8.63
N ALA A 149 6.16 8.25 -7.33
CA ALA A 149 6.26 9.60 -6.79
C ALA A 149 7.72 10.14 -6.84
N GLY A 150 8.71 9.29 -7.13
CA GLY A 150 10.13 9.64 -7.15
C GLY A 150 10.79 9.53 -5.77
N PHE A 151 10.35 8.59 -4.95
CA PHE A 151 10.94 8.27 -3.64
C PHE A 151 11.27 6.78 -3.58
N PRO A 152 12.21 6.28 -4.40
CA PRO A 152 12.52 4.85 -4.45
C PRO A 152 12.85 4.29 -3.07
N ALA A 153 12.25 3.15 -2.74
CA ALA A 153 12.39 2.51 -1.44
C ALA A 153 12.23 0.99 -1.53
N VAL A 154 12.92 0.28 -0.64
CA VAL A 154 12.62 -1.13 -0.35
C VAL A 154 11.50 -1.15 0.69
N VAL A 155 10.40 -1.85 0.38
CA VAL A 155 9.22 -1.91 1.26
C VAL A 155 8.90 -3.36 1.59
N SER A 156 8.67 -3.66 2.86
CA SER A 156 8.37 -5.01 3.33
C SER A 156 7.33 -4.99 4.45
N ALA A 157 6.64 -6.12 4.67
CA ALA A 157 5.62 -6.24 5.69
C ALA A 157 6.01 -7.25 6.77
N HIS A 158 5.91 -6.84 8.04
CA HIS A 158 6.33 -7.64 9.19
C HIS A 158 5.21 -7.78 10.21
N PHE A 159 5.14 -8.93 10.87
CA PHE A 159 4.32 -9.09 12.07
C PHE A 159 5.14 -8.67 13.29
N VAL A 160 4.68 -7.63 13.99
CA VAL A 160 5.33 -7.12 15.19
C VAL A 160 4.45 -7.46 16.39
N PRO A 161 4.92 -8.29 17.34
CA PRO A 161 4.21 -8.52 18.59
C PRO A 161 3.99 -7.20 19.34
N VAL A 162 2.82 -7.05 19.97
CA VAL A 162 2.50 -5.88 20.77
C VAL A 162 2.13 -6.33 22.17
N ASP A 163 2.81 -5.78 23.18
CA ASP A 163 2.53 -6.09 24.58
C ASP A 163 1.06 -5.83 24.92
N GLY A 164 0.42 -6.82 25.53
CA GLY A 164 -1.00 -6.76 25.89
C GLY A 164 -1.99 -7.04 24.75
N GLN A 165 -1.54 -7.39 23.54
CA GLN A 165 -2.42 -7.82 22.44
C GLN A 165 -2.23 -9.30 22.11
N GLN A 166 -3.33 -10.01 21.89
CA GLN A 166 -3.29 -11.43 21.50
C GLN A 166 -2.82 -11.66 20.06
N ARG A 167 -2.89 -10.63 19.21
CA ARG A 167 -2.51 -10.69 17.80
C ARG A 167 -1.40 -9.67 17.54
N PRO A 168 -0.38 -10.02 16.73
CA PRO A 168 0.64 -9.06 16.33
C PRO A 168 0.03 -7.96 15.45
N ARG A 169 0.61 -6.75 15.51
CA ARG A 169 0.32 -5.71 14.52
C ARG A 169 1.05 -6.03 13.21
N THR A 170 0.54 -5.55 12.09
CA THR A 170 1.25 -5.57 10.81
C THR A 170 1.96 -4.24 10.61
N THR A 171 3.27 -4.26 10.38
CA THR A 171 4.09 -3.06 10.14
C THR A 171 4.69 -3.12 8.75
N ILE A 172 4.43 -2.09 7.95
CA ILE A 172 5.09 -1.87 6.67
C ILE A 172 6.36 -1.07 6.92
N LEU A 173 7.51 -1.73 6.77
CA LEU A 173 8.83 -1.11 6.85
C LEU A 173 9.18 -0.53 5.48
N ILE A 174 9.55 0.74 5.46
CA ILE A 174 9.95 1.51 4.29
C ILE A 174 11.40 1.92 4.50
N LYS A 175 12.31 1.45 3.65
CA LYS A 175 13.71 1.81 3.65
C LYS A 175 14.05 2.58 2.39
N PHE A 176 14.20 3.90 2.51
CA PHE A 176 14.45 4.76 1.35
C PHE A 176 15.84 4.56 0.76
N ALA A 177 15.95 4.71 -0.56
CA ALA A 177 17.25 4.75 -1.21
C ALA A 177 18.04 6.00 -0.75
N GLU A 178 19.37 5.87 -0.69
CA GLU A 178 20.26 6.95 -0.22
C GLU A 178 20.04 8.27 -0.97
N GLU A 179 19.79 8.22 -2.28
CA GLU A 179 19.51 9.39 -3.12
C GLU A 179 18.31 10.22 -2.65
N VAL A 180 17.32 9.57 -2.03
CA VAL A 180 16.13 10.24 -1.49
C VAL A 180 16.51 11.08 -0.28
N LEU A 181 17.32 10.52 0.62
CA LEU A 181 17.81 11.22 1.81
C LEU A 181 18.74 12.38 1.43
N GLN A 182 19.66 12.15 0.49
CA GLN A 182 20.55 13.19 -0.01
C GLN A 182 19.75 14.35 -0.64
N ARG A 183 18.67 14.04 -1.37
CA ARG A 183 17.75 15.06 -1.90
C ARG A 183 17.03 15.80 -0.79
N GLU A 184 16.47 15.10 0.19
CA GLU A 184 15.77 15.73 1.32
C GLU A 184 16.69 16.70 2.07
N ALA A 185 17.93 16.28 2.38
CA ALA A 185 18.91 17.13 3.06
C ALA A 185 19.25 18.42 2.28
N ARG A 186 19.20 18.40 0.94
CA ARG A 186 19.41 19.60 0.11
C ARG A 186 18.21 20.54 0.11
N LEU A 187 17.02 20.05 0.43
CA LEU A 187 15.79 20.83 0.44
C LEU A 187 15.54 21.54 1.79
N GLY A 188 16.35 21.25 2.82
CA GLY A 188 16.20 21.78 4.19
C GLY A 188 15.05 21.08 4.89
#